data_AF-A0A974HYK8-F1
#
_entry.id   AF-A0A974HYK8-F1
#
_cell.length_a   1.000
_cell.length_b   1.000
_cell.length_c   1.000
_cell.angle_alpha   90.00
_cell.angle_beta   90.00
_cell.angle_gamma   90.00
#
_symmetry.space_group_name_H-M   'P 1'
#
loop_
_entity.id
_entity.type
_entity.pdbx_description
1 polymer ?
#
loop_
_entity_poly.entity_id
_entity_poly.type
_entity_poly.pdbx_seq_one_letter_code
_entity_poly.pdbx_strand_id
1 'polypeptide(L)'
;MPALKLLTQRYDWEYDESRYCHTRAKAWQCTLVPLPMALPQTTPMSHPKPRPHTGYKGCAQCPFVLKNKEFIHPHTGYTVQLRGYFTCISKFAIYVLICPCGLIYIGETTQMVKSRISQHRSSINLGNMTLPVSKHFLEKGHTADQLKFMVLETVPPLKRGGDREFKLKQREVWWIKKLGSLYPSGLNKDHDLFLFL
;
A
#
# COMPACT_ATOMS: atom_id res chain seq x y z
N MET A 1 -30.46 -20.14 34.92
CA MET A 1 -29.16 -19.47 34.69
C MET A 1 -28.89 -19.44 33.18
N PRO A 2 -29.21 -18.34 32.46
CA PRO A 2 -29.01 -18.28 31.02
C PRO A 2 -27.66 -17.68 30.63
N ALA A 3 -27.15 -18.14 29.50
CA ALA A 3 -25.85 -17.82 28.90
C ALA A 3 -25.70 -16.35 28.48
N LEU A 4 -24.55 -15.73 28.81
CA LEU A 4 -24.12 -14.46 28.22
C LEU A 4 -23.47 -14.72 26.85
N LYS A 5 -24.09 -14.22 25.79
CA LYS A 5 -23.49 -14.07 24.46
C LYS A 5 -22.63 -12.80 24.43
N LEU A 6 -21.34 -12.97 24.14
CA LEU A 6 -20.42 -11.86 23.83
C LEU A 6 -20.76 -11.30 22.44
N LEU A 7 -21.22 -10.05 22.39
CA LEU A 7 -21.41 -9.29 21.16
C LEU A 7 -20.08 -8.63 20.76
N THR A 8 -19.44 -9.15 19.71
CA THR A 8 -18.34 -8.44 19.02
C THR A 8 -18.93 -7.45 18.02
N GLN A 9 -18.89 -6.15 18.33
CA GLN A 9 -19.23 -5.09 17.38
C GLN A 9 -18.08 -4.90 16.38
N ARG A 10 -18.34 -5.24 15.11
CA ARG A 10 -17.57 -4.74 13.95
C ARG A 10 -17.88 -3.25 13.79
N TYR A 11 -16.86 -2.42 13.87
CA TYR A 11 -16.93 -1.03 13.40
C TYR A 11 -16.46 -1.02 11.94
N ASP A 12 -17.41 -0.96 11.02
CA ASP A 12 -17.17 -0.65 9.61
C ASP A 12 -17.07 0.87 9.48
N TRP A 13 -15.89 1.39 9.13
CA TRP A 13 -15.72 2.78 8.71
C TRP A 13 -15.83 2.83 7.18
N GLU A 14 -16.95 3.32 6.66
CA GLU A 14 -17.02 3.79 5.28
C GLU A 14 -16.78 5.30 5.28
N TYR A 15 -15.66 5.72 4.68
CA TYR A 15 -15.35 7.12 4.43
C TYR A 15 -16.07 7.54 3.13
N ASP A 16 -17.20 8.23 3.27
CA ASP A 16 -17.97 8.82 2.16
C ASP A 16 -17.52 10.27 1.91
N GLU A 17 -16.90 10.49 0.75
CA GLU A 17 -16.30 11.76 0.32
C GLU A 17 -17.30 12.68 -0.43
N SER A 18 -18.62 12.42 -0.34
CA SER A 18 -19.63 13.11 -1.17
C SER A 18 -20.27 14.38 -0.57
N ARG A 19 -19.81 14.90 0.57
CA ARG A 19 -20.43 16.09 1.22
C ARG A 19 -19.48 17.24 1.50
N TYR A 20 -18.93 17.87 0.46
CA TYR A 20 -18.48 19.26 0.58
C TYR A 20 -18.62 19.97 -0.77
N CYS A 21 -19.76 20.63 -0.99
CA CYS A 21 -19.94 21.62 -2.06
C CYS A 21 -20.55 22.88 -1.41
N HIS A 22 -19.71 23.87 -1.12
CA HIS A 22 -20.17 25.19 -0.70
C HIS A 22 -20.48 26.02 -1.94
N THR A 23 -21.75 26.26 -2.22
CA THR A 23 -22.19 27.41 -3.03
C THR A 23 -23.38 28.06 -2.35
N ARG A 24 -23.15 29.28 -1.83
CA ARG A 24 -24.14 30.16 -1.22
C ARG A 24 -25.04 30.71 -2.33
N ALA A 25 -26.30 30.26 -2.36
CA ALA A 25 -27.28 30.60 -3.39
C ALA A 25 -27.83 32.03 -3.22
N LYS A 26 -27.97 32.77 -4.32
CA LYS A 26 -28.96 33.86 -4.47
C LYS A 26 -30.15 33.31 -5.24
N ALA A 27 -31.35 33.54 -4.71
CA ALA A 27 -32.61 33.04 -5.23
C ALA A 27 -32.95 33.65 -6.60
N TRP A 28 -33.30 32.79 -7.56
CA TRP A 28 -34.03 33.14 -8.78
C TRP A 28 -35.13 32.11 -8.97
N GLN A 29 -36.38 32.60 -9.04
CA GLN A 29 -37.55 31.78 -9.38
C GLN A 29 -37.43 31.36 -10.85
N CYS A 30 -37.42 30.06 -11.13
CA CYS A 30 -37.50 29.53 -12.48
C CYS A 30 -38.77 28.69 -12.63
N THR A 31 -39.59 29.12 -13.57
CA THR A 31 -40.77 28.47 -14.13
C THR A 31 -40.44 27.08 -14.67
N LEU A 32 -41.31 26.12 -14.40
CA LEU A 32 -41.19 24.73 -14.84
C LEU A 32 -41.53 24.61 -16.33
N VAL A 33 -40.59 24.15 -17.14
CA VAL A 33 -40.85 23.55 -18.46
C VAL A 33 -40.37 22.11 -18.42
N PRO A 34 -41.18 21.11 -18.79
CA PRO A 34 -40.76 19.71 -18.73
C PRO A 34 -39.81 19.38 -19.89
N LEU A 35 -38.59 18.92 -19.56
CA LEU A 35 -37.69 18.25 -20.50
C LEU A 35 -37.92 16.73 -20.47
N PRO A 36 -37.80 16.02 -21.61
CA PRO A 36 -37.98 14.58 -21.67
C PRO A 36 -36.83 13.84 -20.97
N MET A 37 -37.18 12.98 -20.02
CA MET A 37 -36.26 12.08 -19.33
C MET A 37 -35.84 10.93 -20.24
N ALA A 38 -34.63 10.99 -20.78
CA ALA A 38 -33.90 9.80 -21.21
C ALA A 38 -32.50 9.83 -20.58
N LEU A 39 -32.32 9.04 -19.52
CA LEU A 39 -31.02 8.80 -18.90
C LEU A 39 -30.16 7.96 -19.86
N PRO A 40 -28.89 8.34 -20.14
CA PRO A 40 -27.98 7.46 -20.85
C PRO A 40 -27.65 6.28 -19.94
N GLN A 41 -27.87 5.06 -20.45
CA GLN A 41 -27.49 3.83 -19.76
C GLN A 41 -25.97 3.81 -19.58
N THR A 42 -25.49 3.95 -18.36
CA THR A 42 -24.08 3.80 -18.02
C THR A 42 -23.73 2.31 -18.13
N THR A 43 -22.85 1.98 -19.06
CA THR A 43 -22.25 0.65 -19.12
C THR A 43 -21.48 0.39 -17.81
N PRO A 44 -21.57 -0.81 -17.22
CA PRO A 44 -20.81 -1.12 -16.03
C PRO A 44 -19.31 -1.00 -16.34
N MET A 45 -18.62 -0.04 -15.73
CA MET A 45 -17.17 0.01 -15.75
C MET A 45 -16.66 -1.27 -15.11
N SER A 46 -16.19 -2.21 -15.93
CA SER A 46 -15.56 -3.44 -15.44
C SER A 46 -14.40 -3.06 -14.53
N HIS A 47 -14.50 -3.36 -13.23
CA HIS A 47 -13.36 -3.25 -12.33
C HIS A 47 -12.20 -4.07 -12.92
N PRO A 48 -11.00 -3.47 -13.11
CA PRO A 48 -9.88 -4.22 -13.64
C PRO A 48 -9.57 -5.37 -12.67
N LYS A 49 -9.70 -6.61 -13.16
CA LYS A 49 -9.37 -7.81 -12.38
C LYS A 49 -7.94 -7.67 -11.83
N PRO A 50 -7.71 -7.91 -10.53
CA PRO A 50 -6.38 -7.82 -9.95
C PRO A 50 -5.46 -8.83 -10.65
N ARG A 51 -4.40 -8.33 -11.29
CA ARG A 51 -3.41 -9.14 -11.98
C ARG A 51 -2.12 -9.14 -11.16
N PRO A 52 -1.48 -10.32 -10.98
CA PRO A 52 -0.31 -10.44 -10.12
C PRO A 52 0.85 -9.60 -10.64
N HIS A 53 1.80 -9.34 -9.74
CA HIS A 53 3.11 -8.80 -10.06
C HIS A 53 3.76 -9.57 -11.21
N THR A 54 4.03 -8.89 -12.32
CA THR A 54 4.76 -9.48 -13.43
C THR A 54 6.25 -9.18 -13.30
N GLY A 55 7.03 -10.25 -13.13
CA GLY A 55 8.48 -10.16 -13.23
C GLY A 55 8.87 -9.82 -14.66
N TYR A 56 9.75 -8.83 -14.84
CA TYR A 56 10.36 -8.53 -16.12
C TYR A 56 11.53 -9.50 -16.39
N LYS A 57 11.57 -10.14 -17.56
CA LYS A 57 12.66 -11.06 -17.94
C LYS A 57 14.00 -10.29 -17.97
N GLY A 58 15.03 -10.85 -17.34
CA GLY A 58 16.36 -10.20 -17.26
C GLY A 58 16.52 -9.16 -16.15
N CYS A 59 15.48 -8.85 -15.36
CA CYS A 59 15.66 -8.03 -14.18
C CYS A 59 16.24 -8.85 -13.03
N ALA A 60 17.41 -8.44 -12.49
CA ALA A 60 18.06 -9.09 -11.35
C ALA A 60 17.21 -9.15 -10.07
N GLN A 61 16.22 -8.27 -9.92
CA GLN A 61 15.37 -8.21 -8.73
C GLN A 61 14.10 -9.05 -8.85
N CYS A 62 13.59 -9.24 -10.06
CA CYS A 62 12.33 -9.97 -10.28
C CYS A 62 12.31 -11.45 -9.82
N PRO A 63 13.43 -12.18 -9.69
CA PRO A 63 13.44 -13.50 -9.06
C PRO A 63 12.97 -13.50 -7.59
N PHE A 64 13.06 -12.35 -6.90
CA PHE A 64 12.75 -12.23 -5.47
C PHE A 64 11.35 -11.65 -5.20
N VAL A 65 10.58 -11.35 -6.25
CA VAL A 65 9.20 -10.85 -6.11
C VAL A 65 8.25 -11.99 -5.73
N LEU A 66 7.35 -11.74 -4.79
CA LEU A 66 6.19 -12.60 -4.56
C LEU A 66 5.15 -12.37 -5.65
N LYS A 67 4.80 -13.43 -6.38
CA LYS A 67 3.91 -13.38 -7.56
C LYS A 67 2.43 -13.57 -7.22
N ASN A 68 2.06 -13.56 -5.95
CA ASN A 68 0.69 -13.77 -5.52
C ASN A 68 -0.17 -12.55 -5.87
N LYS A 69 -1.48 -12.77 -6.05
CA LYS A 69 -2.47 -11.69 -6.27
C LYS A 69 -2.85 -10.96 -4.98
N GLU A 70 -2.48 -11.56 -3.86
CA GLU A 70 -2.71 -11.07 -2.52
C GLU A 70 -1.41 -11.15 -1.73
N PHE A 71 -1.26 -10.22 -0.80
CA PHE A 71 -0.24 -10.30 0.24
C PHE A 71 -0.86 -11.02 1.44
N ILE A 72 -0.18 -12.06 1.93
CA ILE A 72 -0.56 -12.79 3.15
C ILE A 72 0.50 -12.48 4.19
N HIS A 73 0.10 -11.86 5.30
CA HIS A 73 1.01 -11.53 6.37
C HIS A 73 1.56 -12.82 7.02
N PRO A 74 2.88 -13.03 7.09
CA PRO A 74 3.45 -14.31 7.51
C PRO A 74 3.04 -14.78 8.92
N HIS A 75 2.96 -13.86 9.89
CA HIS A 75 2.59 -14.22 11.27
C HIS A 75 1.09 -14.22 11.55
N THR A 76 0.35 -13.19 11.10
CA THR A 76 -1.07 -13.03 11.43
C THR A 76 -2.01 -13.75 10.46
N GLY A 77 -1.53 -14.17 9.29
CA GLY A 77 -2.36 -14.69 8.20
C GLY A 77 -3.28 -13.64 7.56
N TYR A 78 -3.21 -12.37 8.01
CA TYR A 78 -4.02 -11.30 7.45
C TYR A 78 -3.75 -11.13 5.96
N THR A 79 -4.81 -11.15 5.16
CA THR A 79 -4.70 -11.16 3.70
C THR A 79 -5.15 -9.83 3.11
N VAL A 80 -4.36 -9.31 2.18
CA VAL A 80 -4.59 -8.06 1.47
C VAL A 80 -4.67 -8.32 -0.02
N GLN A 81 -5.83 -8.05 -0.60
CA GLN A 81 -6.01 -8.11 -2.05
C GLN A 81 -5.29 -6.93 -2.73
N LEU A 82 -4.40 -7.23 -3.68
CA LEU A 82 -3.69 -6.20 -4.42
C LEU A 82 -4.62 -5.58 -5.47
N ARG A 83 -4.74 -4.25 -5.45
CA ARG A 83 -5.57 -3.51 -6.42
C ARG A 83 -4.67 -2.85 -7.46
N GLY A 84 -4.58 -3.45 -8.64
CA GLY A 84 -3.88 -2.87 -9.78
C GLY A 84 -2.91 -3.82 -10.45
N TYR A 85 -2.08 -3.26 -11.32
CA TYR A 85 -1.00 -3.96 -12.00
C TYR A 85 0.31 -3.30 -11.63
N PHE A 86 1.20 -4.09 -11.05
CA PHE A 86 2.45 -3.60 -10.52
C PHE A 86 3.62 -4.37 -11.14
N THR A 87 4.71 -3.66 -11.39
CA THR A 87 5.91 -4.21 -12.02
C THR A 87 7.15 -3.66 -11.33
N CYS A 88 8.32 -4.23 -11.61
CA CYS A 88 9.58 -3.74 -11.07
C CYS A 88 9.99 -2.34 -11.57
N ILE A 89 9.31 -1.79 -12.58
CA ILE A 89 9.55 -0.43 -13.09
C ILE A 89 8.54 0.59 -12.57
N SER A 90 7.55 0.16 -11.78
CA SER A 90 6.59 1.06 -11.12
C SER A 90 7.34 2.09 -10.24
N LYS A 91 6.84 3.32 -10.21
CA LYS A 91 7.33 4.44 -9.41
C LYS A 91 6.24 4.94 -8.46
N PHE A 92 6.59 5.72 -7.43
CA PHE A 92 5.67 6.21 -6.40
C PHE A 92 4.88 5.05 -5.77
N ALA A 93 5.63 4.08 -5.27
CA ALA A 93 5.13 2.78 -4.87
C ALA A 93 5.34 2.56 -3.36
N ILE A 94 4.37 1.93 -2.71
CA ILE A 94 4.50 1.35 -1.38
C ILE A 94 4.74 -0.14 -1.56
N TYR A 95 5.80 -0.66 -0.96
CA TYR A 95 6.17 -2.07 -1.02
C TYR A 95 6.37 -2.65 0.36
N VAL A 96 6.32 -3.98 0.42
CA VAL A 96 6.68 -4.78 1.58
C VAL A 96 7.92 -5.59 1.27
N LEU A 97 8.85 -5.65 2.23
CA LEU A 97 9.93 -6.61 2.28
C LEU A 97 9.63 -7.65 3.35
N ILE A 98 10.00 -8.89 3.08
CA ILE A 98 9.70 -10.03 3.95
C ILE A 98 11.01 -10.75 4.26
N CYS A 99 11.29 -10.85 5.55
CA CYS A 99 12.39 -11.63 6.10
C CYS A 99 11.98 -13.11 6.23
N PRO A 100 12.91 -14.08 6.13
CA PRO A 100 12.64 -15.48 6.47
C PRO A 100 12.09 -15.70 7.88
N CYS A 101 12.37 -14.81 8.84
CA CYS A 101 11.74 -14.84 10.17
C CYS A 101 10.21 -14.61 10.15
N GLY A 102 9.65 -14.15 9.02
CA GLY A 102 8.27 -13.71 8.90
C GLY A 102 8.03 -12.25 9.30
N LEU A 103 9.06 -11.54 9.77
CA LEU A 103 9.00 -10.10 10.01
C LEU A 103 8.98 -9.33 8.69
N ILE A 104 8.25 -8.22 8.68
CA ILE A 104 8.05 -7.39 7.50
C ILE A 104 8.56 -5.97 7.69
N TYR A 105 8.99 -5.36 6.59
CA TYR A 105 9.29 -3.93 6.49
C TYR A 105 8.40 -3.33 5.41
N ILE A 106 7.76 -2.20 5.70
CA ILE A 106 7.02 -1.41 4.71
C ILE A 106 7.85 -0.19 4.35
N GLY A 107 7.97 0.08 3.05
CA GLY A 107 8.70 1.23 2.55
C GLY A 107 8.00 1.89 1.37
N GLU A 108 8.22 3.19 1.22
CA GLU A 108 7.92 3.93 -0.01
C GLU A 108 9.08 3.89 -1.01
N THR A 109 8.80 4.26 -2.27
CA THR A 109 9.81 4.80 -3.20
C THR A 109 9.19 5.71 -4.25
N THR A 110 9.83 6.86 -4.53
CA THR A 110 9.56 7.68 -5.72
C THR A 110 10.27 7.17 -6.98
N GLN A 111 11.34 6.38 -6.79
CA GLN A 111 12.14 5.75 -7.85
C GLN A 111 11.48 4.47 -8.38
N MET A 112 12.11 3.80 -9.34
CA MET A 112 11.65 2.47 -9.76
C MET A 112 11.85 1.47 -8.63
N VAL A 113 10.86 0.60 -8.42
CA VAL A 113 10.92 -0.47 -7.40
C VAL A 113 12.19 -1.30 -7.52
N LYS A 114 12.60 -1.72 -8.73
CA LYS A 114 13.84 -2.48 -8.95
C LYS A 114 15.08 -1.77 -8.37
N SER A 115 15.15 -0.46 -8.47
CA SER A 115 16.29 0.32 -7.96
C SER A 115 16.30 0.32 -6.44
N ARG A 116 15.14 0.53 -5.80
CA ARG A 116 15.01 0.50 -4.34
C ARG A 116 15.29 -0.88 -3.76
N ILE A 117 14.80 -1.95 -4.39
CA ILE A 117 15.10 -3.33 -3.95
C ILE A 117 16.60 -3.64 -4.10
N SER A 118 17.22 -3.19 -5.19
CA SER A 118 18.67 -3.33 -5.38
C SER A 118 19.47 -2.63 -4.28
N GLN A 119 19.04 -1.45 -3.84
CA GLN A 119 19.69 -0.72 -2.74
C GLN A 119 19.61 -1.50 -1.43
N HIS A 120 18.41 -1.97 -1.04
CA HIS A 120 18.24 -2.80 0.18
C HIS A 120 19.14 -4.04 0.18
N ARG A 121 19.18 -4.76 -0.95
CA ARG A 121 20.05 -5.95 -1.10
C ARG A 121 21.53 -5.60 -1.03
N SER A 122 21.93 -4.51 -1.67
CA SER A 122 23.31 -4.02 -1.61
C SER A 122 23.70 -3.67 -0.17
N SER A 123 22.83 -3.01 0.59
CA SER A 123 23.08 -2.69 2.01
C SER A 123 23.28 -3.94 2.87
N ILE A 124 22.55 -5.02 2.61
CA ILE A 124 22.78 -6.32 3.28
C ILE A 124 24.15 -6.89 2.88
N ASN A 125 24.43 -6.97 1.58
CA ASN A 125 25.67 -7.56 1.07
C ASN A 125 26.94 -6.80 1.51
N LEU A 126 26.83 -5.48 1.68
CA LEU A 126 27.92 -4.62 2.14
C LEU A 126 28.04 -4.56 3.67
N GLY A 127 27.25 -5.33 4.42
CA GLY A 127 27.36 -5.37 5.87
C GLY A 127 26.90 -4.11 6.59
N ASN A 128 25.96 -3.34 6.01
CA ASN A 128 25.52 -2.09 6.60
C ASN A 128 24.67 -2.32 7.87
N MET A 129 25.18 -1.92 9.03
CA MET A 129 24.51 -2.07 10.33
C MET A 129 23.64 -0.86 10.74
N THR A 130 23.55 0.20 9.94
CA THR A 130 22.80 1.42 10.30
C THR A 130 21.33 1.33 9.90
N LEU A 131 21.04 0.70 8.76
CA LEU A 131 19.67 0.56 8.25
C LEU A 131 18.97 -0.63 8.92
N PRO A 132 17.67 -0.51 9.27
CA PRO A 132 16.97 -1.52 10.07
C PRO A 132 16.92 -2.89 9.39
N VAL A 133 16.65 -2.92 8.08
CA VAL A 133 16.53 -4.17 7.32
C VAL A 133 17.88 -4.88 7.23
N SER A 134 18.94 -4.17 6.83
CA SER A 134 20.27 -4.79 6.69
C SER A 134 20.85 -5.20 8.04
N LYS A 135 20.72 -4.36 9.07
CA LYS A 135 21.10 -4.69 10.45
C LYS A 135 20.44 -6.00 10.90
N HIS A 136 19.12 -6.12 10.75
CA HIS A 136 18.39 -7.32 11.14
C HIS A 136 18.87 -8.57 10.38
N PHE A 137 19.07 -8.45 9.07
CA PHE A 137 19.56 -9.57 8.25
C PHE A 137 20.92 -10.05 8.73
N LEU A 138 21.84 -9.12 9.01
CA LEU A 138 23.18 -9.44 9.49
C LEU A 138 23.14 -10.09 10.89
N GLU A 139 22.36 -9.54 11.82
CA GLU A 139 22.20 -10.09 13.18
C GLU A 139 21.58 -11.50 13.19
N LYS A 140 20.73 -11.81 12.22
CA LYS A 140 20.09 -13.13 12.07
C LYS A 140 20.84 -14.08 11.15
N GLY A 141 21.98 -13.66 10.56
CA GLY A 141 22.72 -14.46 9.59
C GLY A 141 21.95 -14.75 8.30
N HIS A 142 21.04 -13.85 7.92
CA HIS A 142 20.29 -13.92 6.67
C HIS A 142 21.01 -13.21 5.53
N THR A 143 20.81 -13.68 4.32
CA THR A 143 21.43 -13.12 3.10
C THR A 143 20.44 -12.34 2.26
N ALA A 144 20.93 -11.46 1.38
CA ALA A 144 20.10 -10.66 0.49
C ALA A 144 19.22 -11.51 -0.46
N ASP A 145 19.61 -12.75 -0.77
CA ASP A 145 18.86 -13.66 -1.63
C ASP A 145 17.62 -14.24 -0.95
N GLN A 146 17.59 -14.20 0.38
CA GLN A 146 16.44 -14.63 1.17
C GLN A 146 15.41 -13.50 1.35
N LEU A 147 15.76 -12.25 1.04
CA LEU A 147 14.84 -11.11 1.06
C LEU A 147 13.81 -11.26 -0.06
N LYS A 148 12.53 -11.35 0.31
CA LYS A 148 11.42 -11.31 -0.65
C LYS A 148 10.72 -9.96 -0.62
N PHE A 149 10.05 -9.58 -1.69
CA PHE A 149 9.29 -8.33 -1.74
C PHE A 149 8.03 -8.41 -2.59
N MET A 150 7.14 -7.44 -2.39
CA MET A 150 5.93 -7.23 -3.19
C MET A 150 5.55 -5.74 -3.14
N VAL A 151 5.01 -5.19 -4.24
CA VAL A 151 4.38 -3.84 -4.19
C VAL A 151 2.93 -3.99 -3.73
N LEU A 152 2.53 -3.19 -2.74
CA LEU A 152 1.19 -3.17 -2.18
C LEU A 152 0.29 -2.16 -2.90
N GLU A 153 0.85 -0.99 -3.23
CA GLU A 153 0.10 0.13 -3.80
C GLU A 153 1.03 1.04 -4.62
N THR A 154 0.49 1.70 -5.64
CA THR A 154 1.16 2.84 -6.31
C THR A 154 0.25 4.06 -6.21
N VAL A 155 0.82 5.21 -5.84
CA VAL A 155 0.08 6.47 -5.77
C VAL A 155 0.06 7.09 -7.18
N PRO A 156 -1.09 7.19 -7.87
CA PRO A 156 -1.15 7.78 -9.20
C PRO A 156 -0.88 9.30 -9.17
N PRO A 157 -0.59 9.92 -10.34
CA PRO A 157 -0.54 11.38 -10.44
C PRO A 157 -1.83 12.04 -9.94
N LEU A 158 -1.69 13.17 -9.24
CA LEU A 158 -2.82 13.92 -8.69
C LEU A 158 -3.46 14.79 -9.78
N LYS A 159 -4.78 14.68 -9.95
CA LYS A 159 -5.51 15.39 -11.03
C LYS A 159 -5.68 16.90 -10.80
N ARG A 160 -5.64 17.36 -9.53
CA ARG A 160 -5.97 18.74 -9.13
C ARG A 160 -4.79 19.47 -8.46
N GLY A 161 -3.56 19.06 -8.79
CA GLY A 161 -2.36 19.49 -8.06
C GLY A 161 -2.24 18.82 -6.68
N GLY A 162 -1.27 19.28 -5.89
CA GLY A 162 -0.94 18.73 -4.57
C GLY A 162 0.39 17.99 -4.54
N ASP A 163 0.86 17.69 -3.33
CA ASP A 163 2.13 17.00 -3.12
C ASP A 163 1.92 15.47 -3.15
N ARG A 164 2.37 14.85 -4.25
CA ARG A 164 2.29 13.39 -4.46
C ARG A 164 3.23 12.63 -3.51
N GLU A 165 4.37 13.21 -3.15
CA GLU A 165 5.31 12.60 -2.21
C GLU A 165 4.76 12.63 -0.80
N PHE A 166 4.12 13.73 -0.40
CA PHE A 166 3.40 13.79 0.86
C PHE A 166 2.30 12.72 0.93
N LYS A 167 1.48 12.58 -0.12
CA LYS A 167 0.48 11.51 -0.19
C LYS A 167 1.12 10.12 -0.12
N LEU A 168 2.27 9.91 -0.77
CA LEU A 168 3.01 8.65 -0.71
C LEU A 168 3.44 8.32 0.73
N LYS A 169 3.96 9.29 1.48
CA LYS A 169 4.32 9.13 2.89
C LYS A 169 3.11 8.81 3.77
N GLN A 170 1.99 9.52 3.59
CA GLN A 170 0.75 9.20 4.32
C GLN A 170 0.29 7.75 4.07
N ARG A 171 0.37 7.28 2.82
CA ARG A 171 0.02 5.89 2.48
C ARG A 171 0.99 4.89 3.09
N GLU A 172 2.29 5.17 3.11
CA GLU A 172 3.29 4.34 3.79
C GLU A 172 2.96 4.19 5.28
N VAL A 173 2.71 5.29 6.00
CA VAL A 173 2.34 5.25 7.43
C VAL A 173 1.07 4.44 7.66
N TRP A 174 0.06 4.62 6.80
CA TRP A 174 -1.18 3.83 6.87
C TRP A 174 -0.90 2.33 6.71
N TRP A 175 -0.03 1.94 5.77
CA TRP A 175 0.34 0.54 5.56
C TRP A 175 1.16 -0.04 6.72
N ILE A 176 2.10 0.73 7.30
CA ILE A 176 2.86 0.34 8.49
C ILE A 176 1.92 0.01 9.64
N LYS A 177 0.95 0.90 9.91
CA LYS A 177 -0.06 0.69 10.95
C LYS A 177 -0.96 -0.50 10.65
N LYS A 178 -1.47 -0.58 9.41
CA LYS A 178 -2.41 -1.63 8.99
C LYS A 178 -1.81 -3.03 9.07
N LEU A 179 -0.54 -3.18 8.71
CA LEU A 179 0.15 -4.46 8.69
C LEU A 179 0.99 -4.73 9.94
N GLY A 180 1.04 -3.80 10.88
CA GLY A 180 1.76 -3.98 12.15
C GLY A 180 3.26 -4.18 11.95
N SER A 181 3.90 -3.44 11.03
CA SER A 181 5.31 -3.66 10.68
C SER A 181 6.31 -2.94 11.60
N LEU A 182 5.85 -2.34 12.69
CA LEU A 182 6.69 -1.67 13.68
C LEU A 182 7.45 -2.66 14.56
N TYR A 183 8.70 -2.33 14.88
CA TYR A 183 9.49 -3.05 15.86
C TYR A 183 8.77 -3.09 17.22
N PRO A 184 8.74 -4.22 17.95
CA PRO A 184 9.47 -5.47 17.68
C PRO A 184 8.77 -6.47 16.77
N SER A 185 7.49 -6.27 16.44
CA SER A 185 6.70 -7.19 15.63
C SER A 185 6.97 -7.10 14.12
N GLY A 186 7.72 -6.09 13.69
CA GLY A 186 8.25 -5.91 12.35
C GLY A 186 9.58 -5.17 12.33
N LEU A 187 9.96 -4.65 11.17
CA LEU A 187 11.29 -4.07 10.91
C LEU A 187 11.28 -2.54 10.78
N ASN A 188 10.12 -1.89 10.73
CA ASN A 188 10.03 -0.43 10.75
C ASN A 188 10.34 0.10 12.16
N LYS A 189 11.08 1.21 12.24
CA LYS A 189 11.29 1.95 13.49
C LYS A 189 10.29 3.10 13.60
N ASP A 190 9.92 3.47 14.82
CA ASP A 190 8.88 4.48 15.10
C ASP A 190 9.26 5.93 14.76
N HIS A 191 10.56 6.22 14.63
CA HIS A 191 11.09 7.58 14.82
C HIS A 191 10.55 8.67 13.86
N ASP A 192 9.88 8.31 12.75
CA ASP A 192 9.44 9.26 11.73
C ASP A 192 7.94 9.18 11.36
N LEU A 193 7.13 8.37 12.06
CA LEU A 193 5.74 8.16 11.65
C LEU A 193 4.79 9.31 12.02
N PHE A 194 5.17 10.17 12.97
CA PHE A 194 4.29 11.21 13.51
C PHE A 194 4.14 12.44 12.60
N LEU A 195 5.06 12.66 11.65
CA LEU A 195 5.05 13.85 10.79
C LEU A 195 4.02 13.76 9.65
N PHE A 196 3.41 12.60 9.45
CA PHE A 196 2.54 12.32 8.30
C PHE A 196 1.20 11.68 8.70
N LEU A 197 0.84 11.77 9.98
CA LEU A 197 -0.48 11.44 10.54
C LEU A 197 -1.34 12.69 10.62
#